data_AF-A0A7J2NEW8-F1
#
_entry.id   AF-A0A7J2NEW8-F1
#
_cell.length_a   1.000
_cell.length_b   1.000
_cell.length_c   1.000
_cell.angle_alpha   90.00
_cell.angle_beta   90.00
_cell.angle_gamma   90.00
#
_symmetry.space_group_name_H-M   'P 1'
#
loop_
_entity.id
_entity.type
_entity.pdbx_description
1 polymer ?
#
loop_
_entity_poly.entity_id
_entity_poly.type
_entity_poly.pdbx_seq_one_letter_code
_entity_poly.pdbx_strand_id
1 'polypeptide(L)'
;MGLCLDAAHAYFWSPKETSLLVSKFKERITQVHFSATFRNKDHMLFCNASKSFRDSVKPLRKLSVPIVIEGSIKQKSISLLRKEIKSVRDFFS
;
A
#
# COMPACT_ATOMS: atom_id res chain seq x y z
N MET A 1 -6.50 -5.12 -21.11
CA MET A 1 -6.59 -5.86 -19.83
C MET A 1 -5.53 -5.31 -18.88
N GLY A 2 -5.93 -4.73 -17.75
CA GLY A 2 -5.04 -4.09 -16.76
C GLY A 2 -4.73 -5.01 -15.57
N LEU A 3 -3.71 -4.63 -14.78
CA LEU A 3 -3.29 -5.31 -13.56
C LEU A 3 -3.69 -4.48 -12.34
N CYS A 4 -4.27 -5.15 -11.35
CA CYS A 4 -4.36 -4.64 -9.99
C CYS A 4 -3.10 -5.04 -9.23
N LEU A 5 -2.35 -4.06 -8.73
CA LEU A 5 -1.21 -4.35 -7.86
C LEU A 5 -1.69 -4.38 -6.41
N ASP A 6 -1.74 -5.58 -5.84
CA ASP A 6 -2.05 -5.76 -4.42
C ASP A 6 -0.78 -5.64 -3.58
N ALA A 7 -0.61 -4.48 -2.94
CA ALA A 7 0.51 -4.16 -2.07
C ALA A 7 0.28 -4.61 -0.62
N ALA A 8 -0.89 -5.15 -0.26
CA ALA A 8 -1.12 -5.70 1.07
C ALA A 8 -0.09 -6.79 1.40
N HIS A 9 0.29 -7.59 0.42
CA HIS A 9 1.29 -8.66 0.56
C HIS A 9 2.75 -8.20 0.50
N ALA A 10 3.01 -6.90 0.36
CA ALA A 10 4.36 -6.35 0.22
C ALA A 10 5.22 -6.42 1.50
N TYR A 11 4.73 -7.04 2.59
CA TYR A 11 5.51 -7.27 3.81
C TYR A 11 6.83 -8.00 3.55
N PHE A 12 6.86 -8.89 2.57
CA PHE A 12 8.07 -9.62 2.19
C PHE A 12 8.85 -8.95 1.06
N TRP A 13 8.35 -7.87 0.48
CA TRP A 13 9.04 -7.18 -0.60
C TRP A 13 10.10 -6.27 -0.03
N SER A 14 11.28 -6.33 -0.61
CA SER A 14 12.29 -5.29 -0.45
C SER A 14 11.96 -4.08 -1.33
N PRO A 15 12.49 -2.89 -1.01
CA PRO A 15 12.39 -1.72 -1.89
C PRO A 15 12.90 -1.97 -3.33
N LYS A 16 13.84 -2.91 -3.49
CA LYS A 16 14.40 -3.29 -4.80
C LYS A 16 13.39 -4.10 -5.62
N GLU A 17 12.74 -5.08 -5.00
CA GLU A 17 11.71 -5.91 -5.65
C GLU A 17 10.50 -5.05 -6.06
N THR A 18 10.02 -4.18 -5.17
CA THR A 18 8.94 -3.25 -5.50
C THR A 18 9.33 -2.33 -6.66
N SER A 19 10.57 -1.82 -6.67
CA SER A 19 11.05 -0.99 -7.78
C SER A 19 11.09 -1.74 -9.11
N LEU A 20 11.53 -2.99 -9.11
CA LEU A 20 11.58 -3.84 -10.30
C LEU A 20 10.18 -4.16 -10.83
N LEU A 21 9.24 -4.43 -9.92
CA LEU A 21 7.84 -4.68 -10.28
C LEU A 21 7.23 -3.43 -10.92
N VAL A 22 7.38 -2.27 -10.27
CA VAL A 22 6.87 -0.99 -10.79
C VAL A 22 7.50 -0.68 -12.14
N SER A 23 8.82 -0.81 -12.30
CA SER A 23 9.46 -0.49 -13.57
C SER A 23 9.00 -1.40 -14.72
N LYS A 24 8.81 -2.69 -14.45
CA LYS A 24 8.44 -3.70 -15.46
C LYS A 24 6.95 -3.64 -15.84
N PHE A 25 6.08 -3.25 -14.91
CA PHE A 25 4.63 -3.36 -15.10
C PHE A 25 3.87 -2.03 -15.03
N LYS A 26 4.53 -0.88 -14.81
CA LYS A 26 3.86 0.43 -14.63
C LYS A 26 2.79 0.74 -15.69
N GLU A 27 3.00 0.36 -16.95
CA GLU A 27 2.08 0.66 -18.06
C GLU A 27 0.83 -0.22 -18.05
N ARG A 28 0.89 -1.35 -17.35
CA ARG A 28 -0.22 -2.30 -17.23
C ARG A 28 -0.93 -2.18 -15.89
N ILE A 29 -0.31 -1.59 -14.88
CA ILE A 29 -0.92 -1.37 -13.57
C ILE A 29 -1.97 -0.27 -13.73
N THR A 30 -3.22 -0.56 -13.39
CA THR A 30 -4.34 0.39 -13.50
C THR A 30 -4.87 0.84 -12.14
N GLN A 31 -4.51 0.14 -11.06
CA GLN A 31 -4.85 0.49 -9.68
C GLN A 31 -3.90 -0.21 -8.70
N VAL A 32 -3.81 0.32 -7.49
CA VAL A 32 -3.09 -0.30 -6.37
C VAL A 32 -4.06 -0.52 -5.22
N HIS A 33 -4.19 -1.77 -4.79
CA HIS A 33 -4.81 -2.10 -3.51
C HIS A 33 -3.75 -1.95 -2.43
N PHE A 34 -4.04 -1.13 -1.43
CA PHE A 34 -3.03 -0.64 -0.49
C PHE A 34 -3.49 -0.84 0.95
N SER A 35 -2.79 -1.72 1.65
CA SER A 35 -2.85 -1.88 3.08
C SER A 35 -1.44 -2.18 3.61
N ALA A 36 -1.26 -2.08 4.92
CA ALA A 36 -0.13 -2.75 5.55
C ALA A 36 -0.51 -4.19 5.93
N THR A 37 0.49 -5.01 6.25
CA THR A 37 0.29 -6.32 6.87
C THR A 37 1.27 -6.51 8.02
N PHE A 38 0.87 -7.30 9.01
CA PHE A 38 1.71 -7.65 10.17
C PHE A 38 1.81 -9.17 10.29
N ARG A 39 3.03 -9.70 10.51
CA ARG A 39 3.47 -11.08 10.89
C ARG A 39 2.60 -12.29 10.49
N ASN A 40 1.30 -12.26 10.75
CA ASN A 40 0.30 -13.26 10.38
C ASN A 40 -0.37 -13.02 9.02
N LYS A 41 0.10 -12.04 8.23
CA LYS A 41 -0.49 -11.61 6.94
C LYS A 41 -1.90 -11.00 7.06
N ASP A 42 -2.31 -10.65 8.27
CA ASP A 42 -3.55 -9.90 8.48
C ASP A 42 -3.39 -8.47 7.96
N HIS A 43 -4.37 -8.01 7.18
CA HIS A 43 -4.43 -6.62 6.75
C HIS A 43 -4.50 -5.69 7.96
N MET A 44 -3.67 -4.65 7.97
CA MET A 44 -3.69 -3.60 8.96
C MET A 44 -3.67 -2.23 8.29
N LEU A 45 -4.13 -1.24 9.05
CA LEU A 45 -4.08 0.16 8.62
C LEU A 45 -2.63 0.61 8.41
N PHE A 46 -2.37 1.27 7.28
CA PHE A 46 -1.06 1.80 6.90
C PHE A 46 -0.53 2.83 7.89
N CYS A 47 -1.41 3.59 8.56
CA CYS A 47 -0.99 4.50 9.62
C CYS A 47 -0.23 3.80 10.78
N ASN A 48 -0.40 2.48 10.94
CA ASN A 48 0.29 1.65 11.92
C ASN A 48 1.45 0.83 11.32
N ALA A 49 1.75 1.00 10.03
CA ALA A 49 2.83 0.29 9.36
C ALA A 49 4.20 0.65 9.93
N SER A 50 5.08 -0.34 10.03
CA SER A 50 6.48 -0.12 10.41
C SER A 50 7.22 0.75 9.38
N LYS A 51 8.31 1.39 9.81
CA LYS A 51 9.19 2.13 8.90
C LYS A 51 9.71 1.25 7.75
N SER A 52 10.10 0.01 8.05
CA SER A 52 10.62 -0.93 7.04
C SER A 52 9.60 -1.25 5.95
N PHE A 53 8.33 -1.43 6.31
CA PHE A 53 7.25 -1.62 5.33
C PHE A 53 7.07 -0.36 4.49
N ARG A 54 6.99 0.81 5.11
CA ARG A 54 6.86 2.09 4.39
C ARG A 54 7.99 2.30 3.37
N ASP A 55 9.21 1.92 3.74
CA ASP A 55 10.37 1.99 2.86
C ASP A 55 10.28 0.97 1.71
N SER A 56 9.76 -0.24 1.95
CA SER A 56 9.60 -1.25 0.88
C SER A 56 8.57 -0.89 -0.17
N VAL A 57 7.49 -0.21 0.22
CA VAL A 57 6.44 0.23 -0.71
C VAL A 57 6.67 1.62 -1.29
N LYS A 58 7.71 2.35 -0.85
CA LYS A 58 8.05 3.69 -1.36
C LYS A 58 8.12 3.80 -2.90
N PRO A 59 8.61 2.80 -3.66
CA PRO A 59 8.62 2.87 -5.12
C PRO A 59 7.23 2.97 -5.77
N LEU A 60 6.16 2.56 -5.08
CA LEU A 60 4.78 2.66 -5.58
C LEU A 60 4.37 4.12 -5.82
N ARG A 61 4.99 5.09 -5.15
CA ARG A 61 4.75 6.54 -5.36
C ARG A 61 4.98 7.02 -6.80
N LYS A 62 5.69 6.23 -7.60
CA LYS A 62 5.94 6.53 -9.02
C LYS A 62 4.74 6.20 -9.92
N LEU A 63 3.72 5.53 -9.39
CA LEU A 63 2.52 5.16 -10.14
C LEU A 63 1.48 6.29 -10.04
N SER A 64 1.00 6.74 -11.20
CA SER A 64 -0.09 7.72 -11.30
C SER A 64 -1.43 7.02 -11.51
N VAL A 65 -1.78 6.13 -10.59
CA VAL A 65 -2.99 5.31 -10.67
C VAL A 65 -3.80 5.42 -9.38
N PRO A 66 -5.12 5.15 -9.42
CA PRO A 66 -5.95 5.14 -8.22
C PRO A 66 -5.42 4.19 -7.13
N ILE A 67 -5.46 4.67 -5.89
CA ILE A 67 -5.13 3.90 -4.69
C ILE A 67 -6.43 3.49 -3.99
N VAL A 68 -6.65 2.19 -3.85
CA VAL A 68 -7.77 1.60 -3.11
C VAL A 68 -7.25 1.21 -1.73
N ILE A 69 -7.74 1.87 -0.67
CA ILE A 69 -7.33 1.57 0.70
C ILE A 69 -8.08 0.31 1.16
N GLU A 70 -7.32 -0.70 1.58
CA GLU A 70 -7.85 -1.94 2.14
C GLU A 70 -7.41 -2.09 3.60
N GLY A 71 -8.23 -2.74 4.43
CA GLY A 71 -7.86 -2.93 5.82
C GLY A 71 -8.92 -3.62 6.66
N SER A 72 -8.47 -4.52 7.54
CA SER A 72 -9.32 -5.09 8.58
C SER A 72 -9.44 -4.10 9.73
N ILE A 73 -10.64 -3.52 9.90
CA ILE A 73 -10.96 -2.66 11.04
C ILE A 73 -11.71 -3.45 12.12
N LYS A 74 -11.06 -3.67 13.27
CA LYS A 74 -11.74 -4.26 14.43
C LYS A 74 -12.77 -3.30 15.04
N GLN A 75 -12.47 -2.00 15.00
CA GLN A 75 -13.34 -0.94 15.49
C GLN A 75 -13.75 -0.03 14.34
N LYS A 76 -15.05 0.07 14.08
CA LYS A 76 -15.61 1.01 13.10
C LYS A 76 -15.55 2.42 13.67
N SER A 77 -14.63 3.24 13.17
CA SER A 77 -14.46 4.63 13.62
C SER A 77 -14.11 5.55 12.46
N ILE A 78 -14.88 6.63 12.33
CA ILE A 78 -14.64 7.69 11.33
C ILE A 78 -13.29 8.38 11.58
N SER A 79 -12.89 8.57 12.85
CA SER A 79 -11.61 9.20 13.16
C SER A 79 -10.43 8.35 12.71
N LEU A 80 -10.52 7.02 12.86
CA LEU A 80 -9.52 6.08 12.34
C LEU A 80 -9.47 6.11 10.80
N LEU A 81 -10.62 6.13 10.14
CA LEU A 81 -10.69 6.22 8.68
C LEU A 81 -10.04 7.51 8.16
N ARG A 82 -10.33 8.66 8.78
CA ARG A 82 -9.71 9.95 8.43
C ARG A 82 -8.19 9.93 8.63
N LYS A 83 -7.72 9.33 9.73
CA LYS A 83 -6.29 9.17 10.01
C LYS A 83 -5.61 8.31 8.94
N GLU A 84 -6.25 7.22 8.54
CA GLU A 84 -5.74 6.32 7.51
C GLU A 84 -5.65 7.01 6.14
N ILE A 85 -6.75 7.65 5.70
CA ILE A 85 -6.78 8.41 4.43
C ILE A 85 -5.67 9.47 4.43
N LYS A 86 -5.51 10.22 5.52
CA LYS A 86 -4.44 11.20 5.64
C LYS A 86 -3.07 10.54 5.53
N SER A 87 -2.81 9.46 6.25
CA SER A 87 -1.51 8.77 6.21
C SER A 87 -1.17 8.22 4.82
N VAL A 88 -2.16 7.69 4.09
CA VAL A 88 -1.96 7.20 2.71
C VAL A 88 -1.72 8.37 1.77
N ARG A 89 -2.53 9.44 1.87
CA ARG A 89 -2.36 10.64 1.05
C ARG A 89 -0.99 11.27 1.26
N ASP A 90 -0.56 11.47 2.51
CA ASP A 90 0.73 12.07 2.84
C ASP A 90 1.91 11.20 2.36
N PHE A 91 1.70 9.89 2.22
CA PHE A 91 2.72 8.98 1.67
C PHE A 91 2.83 9.07 0.13
N PHE A 92 1.71 9.25 -0.57
CA PHE A 92 1.68 9.36 -2.04
C PHE A 92 1.83 10.78 -2.57
N SER A 93 1.70 11.81 -1.73
CA SER A 93 2.03 13.22 -2.04
C SER A 93 3.54 13.40 -2.15
#